data_AF-A0A3D0C6F4-F1
#
_entry.id   AF-A0A3D0C6F4-F1
#
_cell.length_a   1.000
_cell.length_b   1.000
_cell.length_c   1.000
_cell.angle_alpha   90.00
_cell.angle_beta   90.00
_cell.angle_gamma   90.00
#
_symmetry.space_group_name_H-M   'P 1'
#
loop_
_entity.id
_entity.type
_entity.pdbx_description
1 polymer ?
#
loop_
_entity_poly.entity_id
_entity_poly.type
_entity_poly.pdbx_seq_one_letter_code
_entity_poly.pdbx_strand_id
1 'polypeptide(L)' 'KRQGKIWIRVFPDKPITKKPLEVRMGKGKGSVEYWVCQILPGRVLYEMEGVSEEIAREAFALAAAKLPFKTTFVTRTAL' A
#
# COMPACT_ATOMS: atom_id res chain seq x y z
N LYS A 1 8.59 3.12 -23.08
CA LYS A 1 9.74 3.43 -22.21
C LYS A 1 9.44 2.93 -20.80
N ARG A 2 9.85 1.71 -20.44
CA ARG A 2 9.76 1.15 -19.09
C ARG A 2 11.18 1.07 -18.56
N GLN A 3 11.68 2.16 -18.00
CA GLN A 3 12.94 2.16 -17.27
C GLN A 3 12.62 2.20 -15.78
N GLY A 4 13.33 1.37 -15.01
CA GLY A 4 13.14 1.25 -13.58
C GLY A 4 12.55 -0.09 -13.14
N LYS A 5 13.10 -0.64 -12.06
CA LYS A 5 12.53 -1.76 -11.30
C LYS A 5 11.76 -1.20 -10.11
N ILE A 6 10.58 -1.75 -9.85
CA ILE A 6 9.75 -1.43 -8.69
C ILE A 6 9.53 -2.70 -7.89
N TRP A 7 9.66 -2.61 -6.57
CA TRP A 7 9.26 -3.66 -5.65
C TRP A 7 8.11 -3.17 -4.78
N ILE A 8 7.13 -4.04 -4.58
CA ILE A 8 6.06 -3.85 -3.61
C ILE A 8 6.49 -4.59 -2.34
N ARG A 9 6.67 -3.86 -1.24
CA ARG A 9 7.19 -4.39 0.03
C ARG A 9 6.11 -4.85 0.99
N VAL A 10 4.85 -4.68 0.61
CA VAL A 10 3.67 -5.00 1.39
C VAL A 10 2.75 -5.93 0.63
N PHE A 11 2.03 -6.80 1.34
CA PHE A 11 1.10 -7.75 0.76
C PHE A 11 -0.20 -7.77 1.55
N PRO A 12 -1.38 -7.78 0.90
CA PRO A 12 -2.66 -7.82 1.59
C PRO A 12 -3.00 -9.27 1.99
N ASP A 13 -2.67 -9.64 3.23
CA ASP A 13 -2.83 -10.97 3.79
C ASP A 13 -4.01 -11.09 4.77
N LYS A 14 -4.62 -9.98 5.18
CA LYS A 14 -5.72 -9.98 6.15
C LYS A 14 -7.09 -9.83 5.47
N PRO A 15 -7.99 -10.81 5.58
CA PRO A 15 -9.33 -10.71 5.01
C PRO A 15 -10.26 -9.88 5.91
N ILE A 16 -11.00 -8.96 5.31
CA ILE A 16 -12.07 -8.18 5.94
C ILE A 16 -13.42 -8.71 5.46
N THR A 17 -14.32 -8.97 6.40
CA THR A 17 -15.65 -9.51 6.13
C THR A 17 -16.74 -8.47 6.32
N LYS A 18 -17.80 -8.54 5.53
CA LYS A 18 -18.96 -7.67 5.67
C LYS A 18 -20.26 -8.45 5.53
N LYS A 19 -21.28 -8.04 6.28
CA LYS A 19 -22.64 -8.56 6.13
C LYS A 19 -23.39 -7.79 5.05
N PRO A 20 -24.27 -8.45 4.27
CA PRO A 20 -25.16 -7.76 3.34
C PRO A 20 -25.98 -6.66 4.03
N LEU A 21 -26.38 -5.64 3.28
CA LEU A 21 -27.07 -4.45 3.82
C LEU A 21 -28.48 -4.74 4.37
N GLU A 22 -29.07 -5.88 4.04
CA GLU A 22 -30.48 -6.20 4.31
C GLU A 22 -30.67 -7.23 5.44
N VAL A 23 -29.60 -7.68 6.09
CA VAL A 23 -29.68 -8.70 7.16
C VAL A 23 -29.56 -8.07 8.54
N ARG A 24 -30.41 -8.53 9.48
CA ARG A 24 -30.29 -8.19 10.90
C ARG A 24 -29.00 -8.75 11.48
N MET A 25 -28.53 -8.14 12.57
CA MET A 25 -27.39 -8.64 13.34
C MET A 25 -27.66 -10.05 13.91
N GLY A 26 -26.60 -10.81 14.17
CA GLY A 26 -26.65 -12.24 14.51
C GLY A 26 -26.22 -13.17 13.37
N LYS A 27 -26.37 -14.50 13.55
CA LYS A 27 -26.08 -15.56 12.55
C LYS A 27 -24.60 -15.68 12.09
N GLY A 28 -23.64 -15.23 12.89
CA GLY A 28 -22.20 -15.43 12.62
C GLY A 28 -21.53 -14.32 11.80
N LYS A 29 -20.39 -14.64 11.18
CA LYS A 29 -19.53 -13.73 10.40
C LYS A 29 -19.96 -13.70 8.93
N GLY A 30 -19.80 -12.56 8.25
CA GLY A 30 -20.08 -12.42 6.82
C GLY A 30 -19.00 -13.04 5.92
N SER A 31 -19.21 -12.98 4.60
CA SER A 31 -18.20 -13.36 3.61
C SER A 31 -17.06 -12.33 3.55
N VAL A 32 -15.89 -12.75 3.04
CA VAL A 32 -14.75 -11.86 2.78
C VAL A 32 -15.11 -10.90 1.65
N GLU A 33 -15.00 -9.60 1.90
CA GLU A 33 -15.28 -8.54 0.91
C GLU A 33 -13.99 -8.04 0.26
N TYR A 34 -12.94 -7.79 1.06
CA TYR A 34 -11.65 -7.32 0.57
C TYR A 34 -10.50 -7.75 1.49
N TRP A 35 -9.28 -7.63 0.98
CA TRP A 35 -8.05 -7.91 1.71
C TRP A 35 -7.33 -6.61 2.04
N VAL A 36 -6.74 -6.54 3.23
CA VAL A 36 -6.00 -5.37 3.69
C VAL A 36 -4.60 -5.77 4.11
N CYS A 37 -3.67 -4.82 4.00
CA CYS A 37 -2.38 -4.90 4.64
C CYS A 37 -2.37 -3.92 5.82
N GLN A 38 -1.94 -4.36 7.00
CA GLN A 38 -1.81 -3.49 8.15
C GLN A 38 -0.47 -2.73 8.08
N ILE A 39 -0.55 -1.42 7.90
CA ILE A 39 0.63 -0.54 7.79
C ILE A 39 0.84 0.19 9.13
N LEU A 40 2.06 0.12 9.65
CA LEU A 40 2.51 0.88 10.83
C LEU A 40 3.50 1.97 10.40
N PRO A 41 3.63 3.08 11.16
CA PRO A 41 4.63 4.11 10.90
C PRO A 41 6.05 3.52 10.77
N GLY A 42 6.82 4.02 9.80
CA GLY A 42 8.18 3.54 9.52
C GLY A 42 8.25 2.32 8.58
N ARG A 43 7.12 1.74 8.17
CA ARG A 43 7.11 0.66 7.16
C ARG A 43 7.40 1.22 5.75
N VAL A 44 8.36 0.60 5.05
CA VAL A 44 8.60 0.85 3.61
C VAL A 44 7.54 0.12 2.79
N LEU A 45 6.88 0.84 1.87
CA LEU A 45 5.78 0.31 1.04
C LEU A 45 6.23 -0.13 -0.35
N TYR A 46 7.08 0.70 -0.97
CA TYR A 46 7.55 0.52 -2.33
C TYR A 46 9.03 0.88 -2.39
N GLU A 47 9.77 0.18 -3.23
CA GLU A 47 11.15 0.50 -3.57
C GLU A 47 11.26 0.68 -5.08
N MET A 48 12.14 1.57 -5.52
CA MET A 48 12.40 1.84 -6.94
C MET A 48 13.90 1.95 -7.20
N GLU A 49 14.36 1.34 -8.29
CA GLU A 49 15.76 1.37 -8.73
C GLU A 49 15.83 1.60 -10.24
N GLY A 50 16.90 2.21 -10.75
CA GLY A 50 17.14 2.35 -12.20
C GLY A 50 16.43 3.52 -12.85
N VAL A 51 16.08 4.55 -12.07
CA VAL A 51 15.59 5.86 -12.54
C VAL A 51 16.32 6.97 -11.80
N SER A 52 16.30 8.20 -12.34
CA SER A 52 16.82 9.38 -11.64
C SER A 52 15.98 9.72 -10.40
N GLU A 53 16.58 10.39 -9.42
CA GLU A 53 15.88 10.80 -8.19
C GLU A 53 14.67 11.69 -8.49
N GLU A 54 14.79 12.61 -9.46
CA GLU A 54 13.71 13.52 -9.85
C GLU A 54 12.46 12.76 -10.30
N ILE A 55 12.63 11.77 -11.18
CA ILE A 55 11.56 10.91 -11.66
C ILE A 55 11.00 10.05 -10.52
N ALA A 56 11.86 9.50 -9.67
CA ALA A 56 11.42 8.71 -8.52
C ALA A 56 10.56 9.56 -7.56
N ARG A 57 10.98 10.78 -7.26
CA ARG A 57 10.28 11.69 -6.35
C ARG A 57 8.91 12.08 -6.90
N GLU A 58 8.80 12.39 -8.18
CA GLU A 58 7.52 12.68 -8.84
C GLU A 58 6.60 11.44 -8.81
N ALA A 59 7.12 10.26 -9.18
CA ALA A 59 6.36 9.03 -9.17
C ALA A 59 5.82 8.68 -7.78
N PHE A 60 6.64 8.84 -6.73
CA PHE A 60 6.19 8.61 -5.35
C PHE A 60 5.25 9.69 -4.83
N ALA A 61 5.34 10.95 -5.30
CA ALA A 61 4.37 11.98 -4.97
C ALA A 61 2.97 11.63 -5.53
N LEU A 62 2.92 11.14 -6.78
CA LEU A 62 1.68 10.65 -7.38
C LEU A 62 1.11 9.43 -6.65
N ALA A 63 1.98 8.50 -6.24
CA ALA A 63 1.56 7.33 -5.46
C ALA A 63 1.03 7.73 -4.06
N ALA A 64 1.70 8.67 -3.38
CA ALA A 64 1.29 9.19 -2.09
C ALA A 64 -0.13 9.79 -2.11
N ALA A 65 -0.49 10.50 -3.19
CA ALA A 65 -1.82 11.08 -3.36
C ALA A 65 -2.95 10.03 -3.46
N LYS A 66 -2.63 8.75 -3.67
CA LYS A 66 -3.59 7.63 -3.71
C LYS A 66 -3.69 6.87 -2.39
N LEU A 67 -2.83 7.19 -1.42
CA LEU A 67 -2.81 6.52 -0.13
C LEU A 67 -3.58 7.34 0.92
N PRO A 68 -4.30 6.68 1.85
CA PRO A 68 -5.10 7.36 2.86
C PRO A 68 -4.27 7.88 4.07
N PHE A 69 -2.94 7.98 3.93
CA PHE A 69 -2.03 8.39 5.01
C PHE A 69 -0.81 9.12 4.46
N LYS A 70 -0.12 9.88 5.33
CA LYS A 70 1.11 10.59 4.95
C LYS A 70 2.26 9.61 4.72
N THR A 71 3.09 9.89 3.72
CA THR A 71 4.28 9.12 3.39
C THR A 71 5.51 10.03 3.31
N THR A 72 6.69 9.46 3.52
CA THR A 72 7.97 10.15 3.41
C THR A 72 8.81 9.44 2.36
N PHE A 73 9.42 10.20 1.44
CA PHE A 73 10.40 9.68 0.50
C PHE A 73 11.73 9.46 1.22
N VAL A 74 12.33 8.29 1.04
CA VAL A 74 13.60 7.90 1.67
C VAL A 74 14.55 7.35 0.63
N THR A 75 15.84 7.64 0.81
CA THR A 75 16.92 7.08 0.01
C THR A 75 17.72 6.10 0.87
N ARG A 76 18.35 5.11 0.23
CA ARG A 76 19.21 4.16 0.96
C ARG A 76 20.53 4.87 1.31
N THR A 77 20.67 5.30 2.55
CA THR A 77 21.96 5.72 3.08
C THR A 77 22.77 4.46 3.38
N ALA A 78 23.80 4.18 2.58
CA ALA A 78 24.85 3.25 3.00
C ALA A 78 25.75 4.02 3.99
N LEU A 79 25.76 3.59 5.24
CA LEU A 79 26.81 3.94 6.19
C LEU A 79 28.03 3.06 5.93
#